data_AF-A0AAU0MPD9-F1
#
_entry.id   AF-A0AAU0MPD9-F1
#
_cell.length_a   1.000
_cell.length_b   1.000
_cell.length_c   1.000
_cell.angle_alpha   90.00
_cell.angle_beta   90.00
_cell.angle_gamma   90.00
#
_symmetry.space_group_name_H-M   'P 1'
#
loop_
_entity.id
_entity.type
_entity.pdbx_description
1 polymer ?
#
loop_
_entity_poly.entity_id
_entity_poly.type
_entity_poly.pdbx_seq_one_letter_code
_entity_poly.pdbx_strand_id
1 'polypeptide(L)'
;MTCFKKLFRWRRIRSLPKAQKGVSAVEFALIAPLMLLMYAGCVELSFMMQLDRKVTTSAATLGDLTARADVVTNDDLDDILEASRMIFQPNDITVARMRISSLKEDSGKVIVDWSDGCNLTPYSDDQEMTVPANLVPVGGSVILAEIEYDYRSVIGGFFTSGQTLNDRFYLRPRRVDLVVRQRDGAFSCKHTAP
;
A
#
# COMPACT_ATOMS: atom_id res chain seq x y z
N MET A 1 22.54 -38.58 5.37
CA MET A 1 21.48 -37.75 4.75
C MET A 1 21.48 -37.97 3.26
N THR A 2 20.83 -39.04 2.87
CA THR A 2 20.60 -39.52 1.51
C THR A 2 19.21 -39.06 1.05
N CYS A 3 19.01 -39.01 -0.27
CA CYS A 3 17.70 -38.97 -0.96
C CYS A 3 17.15 -37.61 -1.43
N PHE A 4 17.79 -36.97 -2.43
CA PHE A 4 17.10 -36.01 -3.30
C PHE A 4 17.70 -35.92 -4.72
N LYS A 5 18.00 -37.08 -5.35
CA LYS A 5 18.46 -37.13 -6.75
C LYS A 5 17.81 -38.29 -7.49
N LYS A 6 16.51 -38.22 -7.77
CA LYS A 6 15.83 -39.16 -8.68
C LYS A 6 14.47 -38.64 -9.12
N LEU A 7 14.44 -37.70 -10.07
CA LEU A 7 13.17 -37.37 -10.74
C LEU A 7 13.23 -37.16 -12.25
N PHE A 8 14.39 -37.29 -12.89
CA PHE A 8 14.46 -37.17 -14.35
C PHE A 8 15.17 -38.38 -14.95
N ARG A 9 14.52 -39.55 -14.88
CA ARG A 9 14.98 -40.74 -15.61
C ARG A 9 14.44 -40.64 -17.04
N TRP A 10 15.22 -40.00 -17.92
CA TRP A 10 14.99 -39.96 -19.37
C TRP A 10 14.94 -41.39 -19.92
N ARG A 11 13.72 -41.92 -20.03
CA ARG A 11 13.47 -43.24 -20.57
C ARG A 11 13.51 -43.13 -22.09
N ARG A 12 14.45 -43.86 -22.71
CA ARG A 12 14.71 -43.84 -24.16
C ARG A 12 13.40 -43.94 -24.95
N ILE A 13 13.13 -42.87 -25.68
CA ILE A 13 12.06 -42.73 -26.65
C ILE A 13 12.52 -43.42 -27.94
N ARG A 14 12.42 -44.75 -28.03
CA ARG A 14 12.87 -45.52 -29.22
C ARG A 14 11.75 -46.21 -30.00
N SER A 15 10.49 -45.88 -29.73
CA SER A 15 9.32 -46.47 -30.41
C SER A 15 8.31 -45.45 -30.97
N LEU A 16 8.75 -44.23 -31.31
CA LEU A 16 7.84 -43.19 -31.80
C LEU A 16 7.33 -43.28 -33.27
N PRO A 17 7.92 -44.00 -34.24
CA PRO A 17 7.47 -43.85 -35.62
C PRO A 17 6.13 -44.53 -35.97
N LYS A 18 5.44 -45.16 -35.01
CA LYS A 18 4.08 -45.74 -35.20
C LYS A 18 3.00 -45.17 -34.27
N ALA A 19 3.32 -44.16 -33.46
CA ALA A 19 2.40 -43.62 -32.45
C ALA A 19 1.72 -42.32 -32.92
N GLN A 20 0.71 -42.42 -33.78
CA GLN A 20 -0.15 -41.27 -34.18
C GLN A 20 -1.06 -40.76 -33.04
N LYS A 21 -1.19 -41.53 -31.94
CA LYS A 21 -2.08 -41.22 -30.81
C LYS A 21 -1.53 -40.18 -29.80
N GLY A 22 -0.42 -39.50 -30.11
CA GLY A 22 0.27 -38.59 -29.19
C GLY A 22 0.44 -37.15 -29.66
N VAL A 23 -0.06 -36.79 -30.86
CA VAL A 23 0.14 -35.45 -31.44
C VAL A 23 -0.45 -34.35 -30.56
N SER A 24 -1.69 -34.53 -30.08
CA SER A 24 -2.34 -33.57 -29.18
C SER A 24 -1.63 -33.41 -27.83
N ALA A 25 -0.93 -34.45 -27.35
CA ALA A 25 -0.15 -34.35 -26.12
C ALA A 25 1.10 -33.48 -26.29
N VAL A 26 1.70 -33.49 -27.49
CA VAL A 26 2.85 -32.63 -27.83
C VAL A 26 2.42 -31.18 -27.99
N GLU A 27 1.30 -30.92 -28.66
CA GLU A 27 0.72 -29.58 -28.79
C GLU A 27 0.39 -28.98 -27.42
N PHE A 28 -0.25 -29.76 -26.54
CA PHE A 28 -0.53 -29.33 -25.18
C PHE A 28 0.76 -29.07 -24.38
N ALA A 29 1.79 -29.90 -24.52
CA ALA A 29 3.06 -29.70 -23.83
C ALA A 29 3.78 -28.41 -24.25
N LEU A 30 3.53 -27.91 -25.47
CA LEU A 30 4.07 -26.63 -25.96
C LEU A 30 3.24 -25.43 -25.50
N ILE A 31 1.92 -25.56 -25.40
CA ILE A 31 1.01 -24.46 -25.00
C ILE A 31 0.91 -24.34 -23.47
N ALA A 32 1.01 -25.44 -22.74
CA ALA A 32 0.87 -25.47 -21.28
C ALA A 32 1.84 -24.53 -20.54
N PRO A 33 3.14 -24.41 -20.89
CA PRO A 33 4.05 -23.46 -20.25
C PRO A 33 3.57 -22.00 -20.38
N LEU A 34 3.06 -21.61 -21.54
CA LEU A 34 2.52 -20.27 -21.78
C LEU A 34 1.26 -20.04 -20.93
N MET A 35 0.34 -21.00 -20.91
CA MET A 35 -0.88 -20.90 -20.08
C MET A 35 -0.56 -20.80 -18.60
N LEU A 36 0.43 -21.56 -18.11
CA LEU A 36 0.86 -21.50 -16.71
C LEU A 36 1.47 -20.15 -16.35
N LEU A 37 2.29 -19.56 -17.23
CA LEU A 37 2.85 -18.23 -17.04
C LEU A 37 1.76 -17.16 -16.99
N MET A 38 0.80 -17.20 -17.92
CA MET A 38 -0.33 -16.26 -17.91
C MET A 38 -1.19 -16.43 -16.66
N TYR A 39 -1.47 -17.66 -16.25
CA TYR A 39 -2.23 -17.95 -15.04
C TYR A 39 -1.54 -17.40 -13.79
N ALA A 40 -0.24 -17.71 -13.61
CA ALA A 40 0.53 -17.21 -12.48
C ALA A 40 0.62 -15.67 -12.49
N GLY A 41 0.78 -15.06 -13.67
CA GLY A 41 0.75 -13.59 -13.82
C GLY A 41 -0.59 -12.98 -13.40
N CYS A 42 -1.72 -13.57 -13.79
CA CYS A 42 -3.05 -13.11 -13.36
C CYS A 42 -3.26 -13.25 -11.84
N VAL A 43 -2.80 -14.34 -11.24
CA VAL A 43 -2.89 -14.55 -9.78
C VAL A 43 -2.05 -13.51 -9.04
N GLU A 44 -0.82 -13.27 -9.50
CA GLU A 44 0.07 -12.28 -8.90
C GLU A 44 -0.50 -10.85 -9.00
N LEU A 45 -1.02 -10.48 -10.18
CA LEU A 45 -1.70 -9.20 -10.38
C LEU A 45 -2.91 -9.05 -9.44
N SER A 46 -3.66 -10.13 -9.23
CA SER A 46 -4.82 -10.14 -8.34
C SER A 46 -4.41 -9.85 -6.89
N PHE A 47 -3.28 -10.40 -6.42
CA PHE A 47 -2.76 -10.10 -5.08
C PHE A 47 -2.29 -8.65 -4.95
N MET A 48 -1.60 -8.11 -5.96
CA MET A 48 -1.18 -6.71 -5.99
C MET A 48 -2.40 -5.78 -5.90
N MET A 49 -3.43 -6.01 -6.72
CA MET A 49 -4.67 -5.22 -6.70
C MET A 49 -5.44 -5.33 -5.39
N GLN A 50 -5.43 -6.51 -4.74
CA GLN A 50 -6.04 -6.66 -3.42
C GLN A 50 -5.33 -5.80 -2.38
N LEU A 51 -3.99 -5.76 -2.42
CA LEU A 51 -3.22 -4.95 -1.48
C LEU A 51 -3.37 -3.46 -1.76
N ASP A 52 -3.37 -3.05 -3.03
CA ASP A 52 -3.62 -1.67 -3.46
C ASP A 52 -4.95 -1.14 -2.91
N ARG A 53 -6.03 -1.94 -3.00
CA ARG A 53 -7.32 -1.59 -2.39
C ARG A 53 -7.24 -1.42 -0.87
N LYS A 54 -6.42 -2.22 -0.18
CA LYS A 54 -6.22 -2.07 1.27
C LYS A 54 -5.46 -0.80 1.60
N VAL A 55 -4.43 -0.45 0.81
CA VAL A 55 -3.70 0.82 0.94
C VAL A 55 -4.68 1.99 0.81
N THR A 56 -5.50 2.00 -0.25
CA THR A 56 -6.50 3.05 -0.47
C THR A 56 -7.54 3.13 0.64
N THR A 57 -8.09 1.99 1.05
CA THR A 57 -9.12 1.94 2.11
C THR A 57 -8.54 2.44 3.44
N SER A 58 -7.28 2.12 3.72
CA SER A 58 -6.60 2.54 4.94
C SER A 58 -6.26 4.03 4.90
N ALA A 59 -5.79 4.56 3.77
CA ALA A 59 -5.51 5.99 3.60
C ALA A 59 -6.79 6.83 3.77
N ALA A 60 -7.90 6.37 3.18
CA ALA A 60 -9.20 6.99 3.35
C ALA A 60 -9.69 6.94 4.81
N THR A 61 -9.53 5.81 5.49
CA THR A 61 -9.92 5.67 6.91
C THR A 61 -9.07 6.54 7.82
N LEU A 62 -7.76 6.59 7.59
CA LEU A 62 -6.81 7.41 8.34
C LEU A 62 -7.20 8.88 8.29
N GLY A 63 -7.43 9.40 7.08
CA GLY A 63 -7.86 10.77 6.90
C GLY A 63 -9.26 11.03 7.45
N ASP A 64 -10.17 10.07 7.38
CA ASP A 64 -11.56 10.24 7.80
C ASP A 64 -11.69 10.29 9.32
N LEU A 65 -10.99 9.41 10.04
CA LEU A 65 -10.95 9.44 11.50
C LEU A 65 -10.33 10.77 11.98
N THR A 66 -9.26 11.22 11.32
CA THR A 66 -8.59 12.49 11.66
C THR A 66 -9.48 13.70 11.36
N ALA A 67 -10.14 13.74 10.20
CA ALA A 67 -11.02 14.84 9.80
C ALA A 67 -12.28 14.97 10.66
N ARG A 68 -12.62 13.95 11.47
CA ARG A 68 -13.73 13.97 12.42
C ARG A 68 -13.32 14.47 13.81
N ALA A 69 -12.03 14.65 14.08
CA ALA A 69 -11.55 15.20 15.35
C ALA A 69 -11.58 16.73 15.33
N ASP A 70 -11.86 17.35 16.47
CA ASP A 70 -11.71 18.80 16.66
C ASP A 70 -10.26 19.14 17.04
N VAL A 71 -9.72 18.34 17.97
CA VAL A 71 -8.33 18.36 18.42
C VAL A 71 -7.81 16.93 18.35
N VAL A 72 -6.57 16.76 17.86
CA VAL A 72 -5.90 15.46 17.79
C VAL A 72 -4.75 15.43 18.79
N THR A 73 -4.85 14.56 19.80
CA THR A 73 -3.75 14.30 20.76
C THR A 73 -2.80 13.22 20.23
N ASN A 74 -1.67 13.00 20.93
CA ASN A 74 -0.74 11.95 20.57
C ASN A 74 -1.38 10.55 20.66
N ASP A 75 -2.21 10.32 21.69
CA ASP A 75 -2.91 9.05 21.87
C ASP A 75 -3.99 8.85 20.82
N ASP A 76 -4.78 9.89 20.50
CA ASP A 76 -5.79 9.81 19.43
C ASP A 76 -5.15 9.43 18.09
N LEU A 77 -4.00 10.03 17.76
CA LEU A 77 -3.33 9.75 16.50
C LEU A 77 -2.79 8.31 16.44
N ASP A 78 -2.28 7.79 17.55
CA ASP A 78 -1.82 6.41 17.66
C ASP A 78 -3.00 5.42 17.50
N ASP A 79 -4.14 5.68 18.14
CA ASP A 79 -5.37 4.89 17.99
C ASP A 79 -5.89 4.92 16.54
N ILE A 80 -5.85 6.08 15.88
CA ILE A 80 -6.25 6.24 14.48
C ILE A 80 -5.32 5.46 13.53
N LEU A 81 -4.02 5.50 13.79
CA LEU A 81 -3.04 4.72 13.03
C LEU A 81 -3.24 3.22 13.29
N GLU A 82 -3.50 2.80 14.52
CA GLU A 82 -3.80 1.40 14.86
C GLU A 82 -5.09 0.91 14.18
N ALA A 83 -6.15 1.72 14.15
CA ALA A 83 -7.37 1.39 13.43
C ALA A 83 -7.12 1.19 11.93
N SER A 84 -6.37 2.10 11.31
CA SER A 84 -5.90 1.97 9.92
C SER A 84 -5.07 0.70 9.73
N ARG A 85 -4.32 0.29 10.77
CA ARG A 85 -3.50 -0.92 10.72
C ARG A 85 -4.30 -2.20 10.67
N MET A 86 -5.42 -2.27 11.38
CA MET A 86 -6.28 -3.45 11.41
C MET A 86 -6.89 -3.76 10.02
N ILE A 87 -7.08 -2.75 9.17
CA ILE A 87 -7.60 -2.91 7.80
C ILE A 87 -6.62 -3.68 6.91
N PHE A 88 -5.31 -3.54 7.15
CA PHE A 88 -4.29 -4.20 6.35
C PHE A 88 -4.17 -5.69 6.60
N GLN A 89 -4.69 -6.21 7.72
CA GLN A 89 -4.55 -7.63 8.06
C GLN A 89 -5.03 -8.54 6.92
N PRO A 90 -4.35 -9.69 6.68
CA PRO A 90 -3.20 -10.23 7.42
C PRO A 90 -1.83 -9.75 6.90
N ASN A 91 -1.76 -8.72 6.06
CA ASN A 91 -0.50 -8.21 5.54
C ASN A 91 0.30 -7.52 6.65
N ASP A 92 1.62 -7.72 6.67
CA ASP A 92 2.48 -7.10 7.67
C ASP A 92 2.50 -5.60 7.48
N ILE A 93 2.00 -4.86 8.46
CA ILE A 93 1.86 -3.42 8.38
C ILE A 93 3.01 -2.67 9.03
N THR A 94 3.94 -3.33 9.73
CA THR A 94 5.07 -2.61 10.34
C THR A 94 5.97 -1.96 9.29
N VAL A 95 5.91 -2.47 8.05
CA VAL A 95 6.60 -1.91 6.87
C VAL A 95 5.80 -0.80 6.15
N ALA A 96 4.54 -0.58 6.53
CA ALA A 96 3.77 0.52 5.94
C ALA A 96 4.32 1.86 6.41
N ARG A 97 4.35 2.78 5.46
CA ARG A 97 4.87 4.13 5.59
C ARG A 97 3.67 5.07 5.51
N MET A 98 3.29 5.68 6.62
CA MET A 98 2.09 6.50 6.73
C MET A 98 2.44 7.91 7.16
N ARG A 99 1.73 8.91 6.66
CA ARG A 99 1.86 10.30 7.11
C ARG A 99 0.49 10.94 7.11
N ILE A 100 0.23 11.71 8.15
CA ILE A 100 -0.95 12.56 8.23
C ILE A 100 -0.48 14.01 8.30
N SER A 101 -1.14 14.89 7.57
CA SER A 101 -0.85 16.32 7.61
C SER A 101 -2.14 17.11 7.55
N SER A 102 -2.21 18.17 8.34
CA SER A 102 -3.22 19.22 8.16
C SER A 102 -2.62 20.30 7.28
N LEU A 103 -3.29 20.63 6.19
CA LEU A 103 -2.92 21.69 5.28
C LEU A 103 -3.96 22.80 5.42
N LYS A 104 -3.52 24.03 5.68
CA LYS A 104 -4.40 25.21 5.77
C LYS A 104 -4.15 26.16 4.62
N GLU A 105 -5.19 26.91 4.27
CA GLU A 105 -5.05 28.05 3.38
C GLU A 105 -4.52 29.25 4.16
N ASP A 106 -3.45 29.86 3.65
CA ASP A 106 -2.89 31.11 4.14
C ASP A 106 -2.58 32.03 2.96
N SER A 107 -3.29 33.16 2.90
CA SER A 107 -3.00 34.28 1.98
C SER A 107 -2.89 33.89 0.49
N GLY A 108 -3.75 32.96 0.04
CA GLY A 108 -3.80 32.44 -1.34
C GLY A 108 -2.90 31.22 -1.58
N LYS A 109 -2.21 30.72 -0.56
CA LYS A 109 -1.32 29.56 -0.61
C LYS A 109 -1.83 28.46 0.31
N VAL A 110 -1.46 27.22 0.03
CA VAL A 110 -1.71 26.09 0.92
C VAL A 110 -0.41 25.74 1.62
N ILE A 111 -0.41 25.80 2.95
CA ILE A 111 0.75 25.52 3.80
C ILE A 111 0.44 24.40 4.79
N VAL A 112 1.47 23.72 5.26
CA VAL A 112 1.36 22.70 6.31
C VAL A 112 1.13 23.38 7.65
N ASP A 113 0.01 23.08 8.30
CA ASP A 113 -0.27 23.53 9.67
C ASP A 113 0.43 22.62 10.70
N TRP A 114 0.34 21.31 10.46
CA TRP A 114 1.10 20.30 11.20
C TRP A 114 1.20 19.03 10.37
N SER A 115 2.25 18.26 10.60
CA SER A 115 2.45 16.95 9.99
C SER A 115 3.04 15.98 11.00
N ASP A 116 2.54 14.76 11.00
CA ASP A 116 3.05 13.67 11.82
C ASP A 116 3.16 12.40 10.96
N GLY A 117 4.29 11.72 11.12
CA GLY A 117 4.68 10.60 10.26
C GLY A 117 4.92 9.31 11.03
N CYS A 118 4.60 8.20 10.38
CA CYS A 118 4.81 6.83 10.81
C CYS A 118 5.67 6.13 9.76
N ASN A 119 6.98 6.00 9.99
CA ASN A 119 7.96 5.57 8.97
C ASN A 119 8.07 6.49 7.73
N LEU A 120 7.30 7.58 7.65
CA LEU A 120 7.50 8.68 6.71
C LEU A 120 7.98 9.91 7.46
N THR A 121 8.89 10.65 6.84
CA THR A 121 9.32 11.95 7.38
C THR A 121 8.14 12.92 7.34
N PRO A 122 7.75 13.53 8.47
CA PRO A 122 6.72 14.56 8.47
C PRO A 122 7.17 15.76 7.62
N TYR A 123 6.19 16.50 7.09
CA TYR A 123 6.50 17.80 6.47
C TYR A 123 6.87 18.83 7.52
N SER A 124 7.63 19.84 7.11
CA SER A 124 7.93 20.98 7.98
C SER A 124 6.71 21.87 8.14
N ASP A 125 6.56 22.48 9.31
CA ASP A 125 5.54 23.50 9.55
C ASP A 125 5.72 24.68 8.59
N ASP A 126 4.60 25.27 8.15
CA ASP A 126 4.51 26.35 7.15
C ASP A 126 5.12 26.03 5.77
N GLN A 127 5.45 24.76 5.50
CA GLN A 127 5.91 24.35 4.17
C GLN A 127 4.78 24.54 3.15
N GLU A 128 5.06 25.27 2.07
CA GLU A 128 4.12 25.45 0.97
C GLU A 128 3.93 24.14 0.18
N MET A 129 2.68 23.77 -0.05
CA MET A 129 2.28 22.52 -0.71
C MET A 129 1.37 22.80 -1.90
N THR A 130 1.66 22.16 -3.03
CA THR A 130 0.77 22.22 -4.19
C THR A 130 -0.35 21.18 -4.05
N VAL A 131 -1.56 21.66 -3.83
CA VAL A 131 -2.78 20.85 -3.75
C VAL A 131 -3.66 21.16 -4.96
N PRO A 132 -4.40 20.17 -5.54
CA PRO A 132 -5.33 20.44 -6.63
C PRO A 132 -6.32 21.58 -6.28
N ALA A 133 -6.66 22.38 -7.29
CA ALA A 133 -7.51 23.54 -7.10
C ALA A 133 -8.87 23.18 -6.47
N ASN A 134 -9.43 24.09 -5.67
CA ASN A 134 -10.72 23.97 -4.99
C ASN A 134 -10.82 22.89 -3.88
N LEU A 135 -9.72 22.24 -3.50
CA LEU A 135 -9.73 21.30 -2.37
C LEU A 135 -9.81 22.01 -1.02
N VAL A 136 -9.01 23.07 -0.82
CA VAL A 136 -8.95 23.86 0.41
C VAL A 136 -9.82 25.11 0.26
N PRO A 137 -10.85 25.30 1.11
CA PRO A 137 -11.62 26.54 1.12
C PRO A 137 -10.78 27.69 1.71
N VAL A 138 -11.11 28.93 1.33
CA VAL A 138 -10.46 30.13 1.87
C VAL A 138 -10.64 30.17 3.39
N GLY A 139 -9.54 30.30 4.12
CA GLY A 139 -9.50 30.30 5.59
C GLY A 139 -9.80 28.95 6.25
N GLY A 140 -9.89 27.86 5.50
CA GLY A 140 -10.10 26.52 6.04
C GLY A 140 -8.91 25.59 5.83
N SER A 141 -9.12 24.31 6.11
CA SER A 141 -8.08 23.29 6.02
C SER A 141 -8.54 22.00 5.33
N VAL A 142 -7.57 21.17 4.99
CA VAL A 142 -7.75 19.81 4.47
C VAL A 142 -6.76 18.88 5.17
N ILE A 143 -7.23 17.69 5.53
CA ILE A 143 -6.39 16.61 6.01
C ILE A 143 -5.86 15.84 4.79
N LEU A 144 -4.55 15.72 4.71
CA LEU A 144 -3.82 14.88 3.78
C LEU A 144 -3.38 13.62 4.52
N ALA A 145 -3.95 12.48 4.14
CA ALA A 145 -3.51 11.16 4.57
C ALA A 145 -2.72 10.49 3.44
N GLU A 146 -1.52 10.04 3.75
CA GLU A 146 -0.63 9.37 2.80
C GLU A 146 -0.22 8.01 3.34
N ILE A 147 -0.26 7.00 2.47
CA ILE A 147 0.23 5.67 2.78
C ILE A 147 1.08 5.16 1.62
N GLU A 148 2.26 4.66 1.92
CA GLU A 148 3.19 3.98 1.03
C GLU A 148 3.44 2.56 1.55
N TYR A 149 3.43 1.59 0.64
CA TYR A 149 3.64 0.18 0.95
C TYR A 149 4.39 -0.52 -0.17
N ASP A 150 5.48 -1.22 0.14
CA ASP A 150 6.23 -1.96 -0.86
C ASP A 150 5.67 -3.37 -1.06
N TYR A 151 5.00 -3.58 -2.19
CA TYR A 151 4.50 -4.89 -2.59
C TYR A 151 5.68 -5.82 -2.93
N ARG A 152 5.74 -6.95 -2.22
CA ARG A 152 6.69 -8.04 -2.49
C ARG A 152 5.95 -9.20 -3.15
N SER A 153 6.52 -9.70 -4.25
CA SER A 153 5.89 -10.75 -5.03
C SER A 153 5.80 -12.07 -4.25
N VAL A 154 4.62 -12.69 -4.25
CA VAL A 154 4.36 -13.95 -3.53
C VAL A 154 4.84 -15.15 -4.35
N ILE A 155 4.63 -15.12 -5.67
CA ILE A 155 4.96 -16.24 -6.56
C ILE A 155 6.43 -16.22 -6.98
N GLY A 156 7.17 -15.15 -6.67
CA GLY A 156 8.61 -15.04 -6.86
C GLY A 156 9.03 -14.95 -8.34
N GLY A 157 9.46 -13.77 -8.78
CA GLY A 157 10.12 -13.59 -10.08
C GLY A 157 9.28 -13.04 -11.23
N PHE A 158 7.99 -12.74 -11.03
CA PHE A 158 7.19 -11.98 -12.01
C PHE A 158 7.47 -10.48 -11.93
N PHE A 159 7.57 -9.94 -10.73
CA PHE A 159 7.99 -8.56 -10.46
C PHE A 159 9.36 -8.61 -9.77
N THR A 160 10.43 -8.28 -10.50
CA THR A 160 11.81 -8.32 -10.01
C THR A 160 12.22 -7.05 -9.24
N SER A 161 11.51 -5.95 -9.45
CA SER A 161 11.52 -4.76 -8.59
C SER A 161 10.27 -4.76 -7.73
N GLY A 162 10.41 -4.66 -6.41
CA GLY A 162 9.26 -4.40 -5.54
C GLY A 162 8.54 -3.14 -6.03
N GLN A 163 7.22 -3.21 -6.14
CA GLN A 163 6.41 -2.08 -6.58
C GLN A 163 5.90 -1.35 -5.34
N THR A 164 6.22 -0.07 -5.20
CA THR A 164 5.67 0.76 -4.15
C THR A 164 4.25 1.14 -4.52
N LEU A 165 3.28 0.67 -3.74
CA LEU A 165 1.90 1.09 -3.77
C LEU A 165 1.79 2.35 -2.92
N ASN A 166 1.27 3.43 -3.48
CA ASN A 166 1.12 4.70 -2.78
C ASN A 166 -0.28 5.25 -3.00
N ASP A 167 -0.87 5.81 -1.94
CA ASP A 167 -2.11 6.53 -2.06
C ASP A 167 -2.11 7.81 -1.22
N ARG A 168 -2.81 8.83 -1.73
CA ARG A 168 -2.96 10.15 -1.12
C ARG A 168 -4.43 10.52 -1.08
N PHE A 169 -4.94 10.71 0.12
CA PHE A 169 -6.35 11.02 0.33
C PHE A 169 -6.51 12.38 0.98
N TYR A 170 -7.36 13.22 0.38
CA TYR A 170 -7.67 14.56 0.87
C TYR A 170 -9.08 14.59 1.45
N LEU A 171 -9.21 15.00 2.71
CA LEU A 171 -10.49 15.09 3.40
C LEU A 171 -10.64 16.43 4.09
N ARG A 172 -11.77 17.08 3.86
CA ARG A 172 -12.10 18.28 4.63
C ARG A 172 -12.51 17.89 6.05
N PRO A 173 -12.01 18.59 7.07
CA PRO A 173 -12.53 18.48 8.42
C PRO A 173 -14.06 18.66 8.46
N ARG A 174 -14.73 17.86 9.29
CA ARG A 174 -16.20 17.77 9.30
C ARG A 174 -16.87 18.57 10.41
N ARG A 175 -16.14 18.87 11.48
CA ARG A 175 -16.67 19.52 12.70
C ARG A 175 -16.11 20.93 12.92
N VAL A 176 -14.90 21.17 12.46
CA VAL A 176 -14.12 22.40 12.64
C VAL A 176 -13.54 22.84 11.30
N ASP A 177 -13.24 24.12 11.13
CA ASP A 177 -12.55 24.61 9.92
C ASP A 177 -11.06 24.26 9.91
N LEU A 178 -10.48 24.08 11.10
CA LEU A 178 -9.09 23.71 11.34
C LEU A 178 -9.00 22.64 12.44
N VAL A 179 -8.40 21.50 12.13
CA VAL A 179 -8.10 20.47 13.13
C VAL A 179 -6.81 20.84 13.85
N VAL A 180 -6.90 21.07 15.16
CA VAL A 180 -5.76 21.48 15.97
C VAL A 180 -4.97 20.26 16.43
N ARG A 181 -3.65 20.34 16.37
CA ARG A 181 -2.77 19.30 16.91
C ARG A 181 -2.28 19.65 18.31
N GLN A 182 -2.65 18.84 19.30
CA GLN A 182 -2.14 18.97 20.67
C GLN A 182 -1.08 17.91 20.96
N ARG A 183 0.18 18.34 21.06
CA ARG A 183 1.32 17.45 21.30
C ARG A 183 1.73 17.51 22.77
N ASP A 184 1.62 16.40 23.49
CA ASP A 184 2.16 16.24 24.85
C ASP A 184 3.65 15.82 24.85
N GLY A 185 4.35 16.03 23.72
CA GLY A 185 5.71 15.57 23.45
C GLY A 185 5.93 15.28 21.96
N ALA A 186 7.14 14.85 21.59
CA ALA A 186 7.42 14.40 20.22
C ALA A 186 6.55 13.17 19.89
N PHE A 187 5.79 13.25 18.82
CA PHE A 187 4.99 12.11 18.37
C PHE A 187 5.90 11.01 17.81
N SER A 188 5.70 9.79 18.28
CA SER A 188 6.34 8.59 17.74
C SER A 188 5.31 7.48 17.70
N CYS A 189 5.18 6.84 16.54
CA CYS A 189 4.29 5.71 16.37
C CYS A 189 4.70 4.52 17.25
N LYS A 190 3.79 4.03 18.10
CA LYS A 190 4.07 2.90 18.99
C LYS A 190 4.36 1.59 18.25
N HIS A 191 3.95 1.48 16.98
CA HIS A 191 3.95 0.23 16.21
C HIS A 191 4.82 0.27 14.95
N THR A 192 5.95 0.95 15.01
CA THR A 192 6.97 0.93 13.96
C THR A 192 7.76 -0.40 13.99
N ALA A 193 8.20 -0.88 12.83
CA ALA A 193 9.15 -1.98 12.79
C ALA A 193 10.45 -1.56 13.50
N PRO A 194 11.15 -2.49 14.18
CA PRO A 194 12.49 -2.23 14.69
C PRO A 194 13.49 -1.89 13.57
#